data_AF-A0AA37VBE3-F1
#
_entry.id   AF-A0AA37VBE3-F1
#
_cell.length_a   1.000
_cell.length_b   1.000
_cell.length_c   1.000
_cell.angle_alpha   90.00
_cell.angle_beta   90.00
_cell.angle_gamma   90.00
#
_symmetry.space_group_name_H-M   'P 1'
#
loop_
_entity.id
_entity.type
_entity.pdbx_description
1 polymer ?
#
loop_
_entity_poly.entity_id
_entity_poly.type
_entity_poly.pdbx_seq_one_letter_code
_entity_poly.pdbx_strand_id
1 'polypeptide(L)' 'MAYSLAQRWATPQVAHGKSNLLQVPQLWLQRLFWRSELAMLDAEQMRDCGLDPTAVHEEANKPFWRD' A
#
# COMPACT_ATOMS: atom_id res chain seq x y z
N MET A 1 -6.65 -28.71 10.01
CA MET A 1 -5.96 -27.44 10.34
C MET A 1 -6.25 -26.46 9.23
N ALA A 2 -7.22 -25.56 9.43
CA ALA A 2 -7.62 -24.57 8.43
C ALA A 2 -6.64 -23.38 8.50
N TYR A 3 -5.73 -23.28 7.54
CA TYR A 3 -4.86 -22.11 7.41
C TYR A 3 -5.70 -20.96 6.86
N SER A 4 -5.79 -19.87 7.62
CA SER A 4 -6.54 -18.67 7.27
C SER A 4 -5.94 -18.03 6.02
N LEU A 5 -6.69 -18.03 4.91
CA LEU A 5 -6.34 -17.32 3.67
C LEU A 5 -6.06 -15.82 3.91
N ALA A 6 -6.55 -15.25 5.01
CA ALA A 6 -6.30 -13.87 5.40
C ALA A 6 -4.84 -13.60 5.78
N GLN A 7 -4.09 -14.60 6.26
CA GLN A 7 -2.69 -14.41 6.65
C GLN A 7 -1.75 -14.24 5.45
N ARG A 8 -2.16 -14.69 4.25
CA ARG A 8 -1.32 -14.62 3.04
C ARG A 8 -1.12 -13.20 2.51
N TRP A 9 -2.05 -12.29 2.79
CA TRP A 9 -1.96 -10.89 2.37
C TRP A 9 -1.25 -10.00 3.41
N ALA A 10 -1.03 -10.51 4.62
CA ALA A 10 -0.56 -9.73 5.76
C ALA A 10 0.96 -9.82 6.01
N THR A 11 1.71 -10.63 5.25
CA THR A 11 3.16 -10.71 5.41
C THR A 11 3.88 -9.98 4.28
N PRO A 12 4.43 -8.78 4.50
CA PRO A 12 5.48 -8.27 3.64
C PRO A 12 6.63 -9.26 3.73
N GLN A 13 6.87 -9.99 2.66
CA GLN A 13 7.96 -10.96 2.59
C GLN A 13 9.24 -10.16 2.44
N VAL A 14 9.85 -9.77 3.56
CA VAL A 14 11.09 -8.97 3.56
C VAL A 14 12.24 -9.89 3.18
N ALA A 15 12.42 -10.08 1.87
CA ALA A 15 13.54 -10.81 1.32
C ALA A 15 14.85 -10.18 1.80
N HIS A 16 15.57 -10.85 2.70
CA HIS A 16 16.91 -10.47 3.16
C HIS A 16 17.94 -10.76 2.06
N GLY A 17 17.90 -9.98 0.97
CA GLY A 17 19.00 -9.84 0.03
C GLY A 17 19.77 -8.56 0.36
N LYS A 18 21.11 -8.62 0.32
CA LYS A 18 22.07 -7.49 0.51
C LYS A 18 21.38 -6.12 0.47
N SER A 19 21.16 -5.51 1.63
CA SER A 19 20.45 -4.25 1.77
C SER A 19 21.16 -3.17 0.96
N ASN A 20 20.65 -2.91 -0.24
CA ASN A 20 21.09 -1.78 -1.05
C ASN A 20 20.63 -0.53 -0.30
N LEU A 21 21.56 0.39 0.00
CA LEU A 21 21.27 1.61 0.77
C LEU A 21 20.15 2.45 0.13
N LEU A 22 19.84 2.21 -1.14
CA LEU A 22 18.76 2.85 -1.90
C LEU A 22 17.38 2.20 -1.73
N GLN A 23 17.26 1.02 -1.11
CA GLN A 23 15.98 0.30 -0.98
C GLN A 23 14.93 1.10 -0.20
N VAL A 24 15.33 1.74 0.90
CA VAL A 24 14.40 2.50 1.76
C VAL A 24 13.89 3.77 1.07
N PRO A 25 14.74 4.65 0.50
CA PRO A 25 14.26 5.78 -0.30
C PRO A 25 13.40 5.36 -1.49
N GLN A 26 13.75 4.26 -2.17
CA GLN A 26 12.96 3.74 -3.28
C GLN A 26 11.56 3.29 -2.83
N LEU A 27 11.46 2.62 -1.69
CA LEU A 27 10.18 2.26 -1.07
C LEU A 27 9.34 3.48 -0.74
N TRP A 28 9.95 4.54 -0.19
CA TRP A 28 9.24 5.78 0.12
C TRP A 28 8.69 6.48 -1.13
N LEU A 29 9.47 6.53 -2.22
CA LEU A 29 9.01 7.06 -3.50
C LEU A 29 7.85 6.23 -4.07
N GLN A 30 7.95 4.90 -3.98
CA GLN A 30 6.89 4.00 -4.41
C GLN A 30 5.60 4.21 -3.60
N ARG A 31 5.70 4.38 -2.28
CA ARG A 31 4.56 4.69 -1.41
C ARG A 31 3.94 6.05 -1.73
N LEU A 32 4.77 7.06 -2.00
CA LEU A 32 4.29 8.37 -2.41
C LEU A 32 3.48 8.27 -3.70
N PHE A 33 3.99 7.53 -4.70
CA PHE A 33 3.31 7.33 -5.96
C PHE A 33 1.95 6.64 -5.78
N TRP A 34 1.91 5.51 -5.06
CA TRP A 34 0.66 4.78 -4.81
C TRP A 34 -0.39 5.61 -4.07
N ARG A 35 0.02 6.42 -3.10
CA ARG A 35 -0.92 7.30 -2.37
C ARG A 35 -1.44 8.43 -3.23
N SER A 36 -0.62 8.97 -4.13
CA SER A 36 -1.08 9.92 -5.14
C SER A 36 -2.09 9.29 -6.09
N GLU A 37 -1.88 8.05 -6.53
CA GLU A 37 -2.85 7.33 -7.36
C GLU A 37 -4.18 7.14 -6.62
N LEU A 38 -4.14 6.73 -5.35
CA LEU A 38 -5.34 6.60 -4.51
C LEU A 38 -6.09 7.94 -4.35
N ALA A 39 -5.36 9.05 -4.20
CA ALA A 39 -5.95 10.39 -4.09
C ALA A 39 -6.59 10.88 -5.40
N MET A 40 -6.15 10.37 -6.55
CA MET A 40 -6.66 10.72 -7.87
C MET A 40 -7.82 9.83 -8.34
N LEU A 41 -8.16 8.77 -7.61
CA LEU A 41 -9.28 7.90 -7.97
C LEU A 41 -10.61 8.67 -7.93
N ASP A 42 -11.42 8.49 -8.97
CA ASP A 42 -12.79 8.99 -9.00
C ASP A 42 -13.74 8.04 -8.25
N ALA A 43 -14.89 8.55 -7.81
CA ALA A 43 -15.88 7.77 -7.06
C ALA A 43 -16.42 6.54 -7.84
N GLU A 44 -16.44 6.59 -9.17
CA GLU A 44 -16.81 5.46 -10.02
C GLU A 44 -15.73 4.38 -10.01
N GLN A 45 -14.46 4.77 -10.14
CA GLN A 45 -13.32 3.84 -10.08
C GLN A 45 -13.21 3.19 -8.70
N MET A 46 -13.39 3.96 -7.63
CA MET A 46 -13.44 3.41 -6.27
C MET A 46 -14.54 2.36 -6.14
N ARG A 47 -15.73 2.63 -6.68
CA ARG A 47 -16.87 1.69 -6.65
C ARG A 47 -16.59 0.42 -7.43
N ASP A 48 -16.04 0.54 -8.64
CA ASP A 48 -15.74 -0.59 -9.51
C ASP A 48 -14.66 -1.50 -8.91
N CYS A 49 -13.69 -0.92 -8.19
CA CYS A 49 -12.68 -1.65 -7.44
C CYS A 49 -13.18 -2.16 -6.07
N GLY A 50 -14.39 -1.80 -5.65
CA GLY A 50 -14.93 -2.15 -4.34
C GLY A 50 -14.20 -1.49 -3.16
N LEU A 51 -13.59 -0.32 -3.39
CA LEU A 51 -12.87 0.46 -2.40
C LEU A 51 -13.81 1.37 -1.61
N ASP A 52 -13.63 1.43 -0.29
CA ASP A 52 -14.34 2.39 0.56
C ASP A 52 -13.71 3.79 0.43
N PRO A 53 -14.46 4.83 0.03
CA PRO A 53 -13.92 6.18 -0.15
C PRO A 53 -13.26 6.77 1.10
N THR A 54 -13.76 6.39 2.29
CA THR A 54 -13.21 6.87 3.58
C THR A 54 -11.84 6.23 3.80
N ALA A 55 -11.74 4.91 3.69
CA ALA A 55 -10.47 4.19 3.78
C ALA A 55 -9.45 4.65 2.74
N VAL A 56 -9.88 4.94 1.50
CA VAL A 56 -9.00 5.49 0.44
C VAL A 56 -8.44 6.85 0.84
N HIS A 57 -9.29 7.75 1.36
CA HIS A 57 -8.83 9.06 1.84
C HIS A 57 -7.88 8.94 3.02
N GLU A 58 -8.15 8.07 3.98
CA GLU A 58 -7.27 7.83 5.12
C GLU A 58 -5.91 7.31 4.66
N GLU A 59 -5.88 6.31 3.76
CA GLU A 59 -4.64 5.72 3.25
C GLU A 59 -3.83 6.70 2.39
N ALA A 60 -4.50 7.49 1.55
CA ALA A 60 -3.86 8.51 0.71
C ALA A 60 -3.18 9.62 1.54
N ASN A 61 -3.76 9.96 2.70
CA ASN A 61 -3.22 10.98 3.60
C ASN A 61 -2.14 10.47 4.56
N LYS A 62 -1.83 9.16 4.57
CA LYS A 62 -0.75 8.64 5.42
C LYS A 62 0.61 9.15 4.95
N PRO A 63 1.49 9.58 5.88
CA PRO A 63 2.85 9.97 5.52
C PRO A 63 3.61 8.81 4.85
N PHE A 64 4.31 9.10 3.75
CA PHE A 64 4.99 8.08 2.93
C PHE A 64 6.06 7.27 3.70
N TRP A 65 6.64 7.86 4.74
CA TRP A 65 7.70 7.26 5.57
C TRP A 65 7.17 6.38 6.71
N ARG A 66 5.85 6.31 6.89
CA ARG A 66 5.21 5.56 7.98
C ARG A 66 4.54 4.31 7.43
N ASP A 67 4.57 3.26 8.25
CA ASP A 67 3.81 2.02 8.06
C ASP A 67 2.40 2.18 8.65
#